data_AF-S7MJB1-F1
#
_entry.id   AF-S7MJB1-F1
#
_cell.length_a   1.000
_cell.length_b   1.000
_cell.length_c   1.000
_cell.angle_alpha   90.00
_cell.angle_beta   90.00
_cell.angle_gamma   90.00
#
_symmetry.space_group_name_H-M   'P 1'
#
loop_
_entity.id
_entity.type
_entity.pdbx_description
1 polymer ?
#
loop_
_entity_poly.entity_id
_entity_poly.type
_entity_poly.pdbx_seq_one_letter_code
_entity_poly.pdbx_strand_id
1 'polypeptide(L)'
;MAPDSLQCLAQLASLHGPVFPDEAAQVDYLAYFIEGLLSTIHGIEIEDSEAVGISSIISNLITVFPRNVLTAIPSELSSSFVNCLTHLTCSFGRSAALEEVLDKDDMVYMEAYDKLLESWLTLVQDDKHFHKGFFTQHAVQVFNSYIQCHLAAPGGTRNLTANGVTSREEEEIR
;
A
#
# COMPACT_ATOMS: atom_id res chain seq x y z
N MET A 1 16.12 -2.73 -5.91
CA MET A 1 16.73 -2.71 -4.55
C MET A 1 16.88 -4.15 -4.08
N ALA A 2 17.90 -4.46 -3.29
CA ALA A 2 18.08 -5.84 -2.80
C ALA A 2 17.04 -6.17 -1.69
N PRO A 3 16.42 -7.36 -1.66
CA PRO A 3 15.44 -7.73 -0.64
C PRO A 3 15.91 -7.48 0.81
N ASP A 4 17.18 -7.78 1.10
CA ASP A 4 17.79 -7.54 2.43
C ASP A 4 17.78 -6.05 2.82
N SER A 5 17.94 -5.15 1.84
CA SER A 5 17.94 -3.70 2.12
C SER A 5 16.54 -3.19 2.48
N LEU A 6 15.49 -3.72 1.84
CA LEU A 6 14.11 -3.38 2.18
C LEU A 6 13.72 -3.96 3.54
N GLN A 7 14.20 -5.16 3.88
CA GLN A 7 13.97 -5.74 5.21
C GLN A 7 14.63 -4.89 6.31
N CYS A 8 15.86 -4.41 6.10
CA CYS A 8 16.52 -3.48 7.01
C CYS A 8 15.71 -2.19 7.19
N LEU A 9 15.20 -1.61 6.10
CA LEU A 9 14.34 -0.43 6.17
C LEU A 9 13.03 -0.72 6.90
N ALA A 10 12.41 -1.88 6.68
CA ALA A 10 11.20 -2.27 7.39
C ALA A 10 11.44 -2.39 8.90
N GLN A 11 12.61 -2.92 9.32
CA GLN A 11 12.99 -2.97 10.73
C GLN A 11 13.19 -1.57 11.31
N LEU A 12 13.85 -0.66 10.58
CA LEU A 12 13.99 0.74 11.00
C LEU A 12 12.63 1.46 11.10
N ALA A 13 11.70 1.19 10.18
CA ALA A 13 10.32 1.68 10.23
C ALA A 13 9.51 1.12 11.41
N SER A 14 10.01 0.08 12.09
CA SER A 14 9.36 -0.53 13.26
C SER A 14 9.96 -0.10 14.61
N LEU A 15 10.87 0.89 14.61
CA LEU A 15 11.42 1.44 15.85
C LEU A 15 10.30 2.03 16.71
N HIS A 16 10.28 1.64 17.99
CA HIS A 16 9.30 2.11 18.97
C HIS A 16 9.88 2.08 20.39
N GLY A 17 9.15 2.68 21.33
CA GLY A 17 9.49 2.64 22.74
C GLY A 17 10.63 3.61 23.12
N PRO A 18 11.45 3.29 24.14
CA PRO A 18 12.35 4.23 24.80
C PRO A 18 13.61 4.59 23.99
N VAL A 19 13.70 4.12 22.73
CA VAL A 19 14.76 4.54 21.81
C VAL A 19 14.60 6.01 21.42
N PHE A 20 13.38 6.53 21.44
CA PHE A 20 13.10 7.94 21.22
C PHE A 20 13.09 8.70 22.55
N PRO A 21 13.86 9.80 22.69
CA PRO A 21 13.93 10.58 23.92
C PRO A 21 12.62 11.32 24.24
N ASP A 22 11.88 11.72 23.21
CA ASP A 22 10.60 12.42 23.31
C ASP A 22 9.75 12.23 22.03
N GLU A 23 8.54 12.79 22.01
CA GLU A 23 7.65 12.73 20.85
C GLU A 23 8.17 13.54 19.66
N ALA A 24 8.92 14.63 19.89
CA ALA A 24 9.45 15.46 18.81
C ALA A 24 10.48 14.69 17.98
N ALA A 25 11.35 13.92 18.63
CA ALA A 25 12.29 13.02 17.96
C ALA A 25 11.58 11.93 17.14
N GLN A 26 10.40 11.45 17.56
CA GLN A 26 9.59 10.51 16.77
C GLN A 26 9.03 11.19 15.51
N VAL A 27 8.52 12.41 15.64
CA VAL A 27 7.98 13.18 14.51
C VAL A 27 9.08 13.47 13.49
N ASP A 28 10.24 13.94 13.93
CA ASP A 28 11.38 14.22 13.06
C ASP A 28 11.85 12.94 12.35
N TYR A 29 12.02 11.84 13.10
CA TYR A 29 12.42 10.57 12.52
C TYR A 29 11.42 10.07 11.47
N LEU A 30 10.13 10.07 11.80
CA LEU A 30 9.07 9.65 10.90
C LEU A 30 9.02 10.51 9.64
N ALA A 31 9.14 11.84 9.78
CA ALA A 31 9.14 12.76 8.65
C ALA A 31 10.31 12.48 7.70
N TYR A 32 11.55 12.39 8.22
CA TYR A 32 12.72 12.05 7.41
C TYR A 32 12.61 10.68 6.74
N PHE A 33 12.05 9.69 7.46
CA PHE A 33 11.85 8.36 6.90
C PHE A 33 10.86 8.38 5.72
N ILE A 34 9.72 9.06 5.88
CA ILE A 34 8.71 9.20 4.84
C ILE A 34 9.28 9.96 3.63
N GLU A 35 10.02 11.04 3.84
CA GLU A 35 10.68 11.78 2.75
C GLU A 35 11.61 10.91 1.93
N GLY A 36 12.49 10.14 2.60
CA GLY A 36 13.40 9.21 1.95
C GLY A 36 12.67 8.09 1.21
N LEU A 37 11.62 7.53 1.82
CA LEU A 37 10.79 6.49 1.22
C LEU A 37 10.08 7.00 -0.05
N LEU A 38 9.45 8.18 0.02
CA LEU A 38 8.77 8.78 -1.12
C LEU A 38 9.74 9.12 -2.25
N SER A 39 10.92 9.67 -1.93
CA SER A 39 11.95 9.94 -2.93
C SER A 39 12.42 8.66 -3.61
N THR A 40 12.48 7.54 -2.88
CA THR A 40 12.88 6.24 -3.42
C THR A 40 11.81 5.69 -4.35
N ILE A 41 10.55 5.63 -3.88
CA ILE A 41 9.42 5.09 -4.65
C ILE A 41 9.15 5.87 -5.94
N HIS A 42 9.21 7.20 -5.90
CA HIS A 42 8.96 8.01 -7.10
C HIS A 42 10.12 7.97 -8.11
N GLY A 43 11.31 7.52 -7.69
CA GLY A 43 12.51 7.47 -8.51
C GLY A 43 12.76 6.14 -9.22
N ILE A 44 11.97 5.10 -8.92
CA ILE A 44 12.19 3.73 -9.42
C ILE A 44 10.89 3.09 -9.92
N GLU A 45 11.02 2.14 -10.84
CA GLU A 45 9.95 1.17 -11.13
C GLU A 45 10.02 0.05 -10.08
N ILE A 46 8.89 -0.25 -9.45
CA ILE A 46 8.82 -1.27 -8.39
C ILE A 46 8.78 -2.65 -9.03
N GLU A 47 9.81 -3.44 -8.78
CA GLU A 47 9.87 -4.84 -9.22
C GLU A 47 9.04 -5.75 -8.30
N ASP A 48 8.60 -6.92 -8.80
CA ASP A 48 7.86 -7.93 -8.03
C ASP A 48 8.55 -8.23 -6.69
N SER A 49 9.88 -8.37 -6.71
CA SER A 49 10.69 -8.69 -5.51
C SER A 49 10.68 -7.62 -4.41
N GLU A 50 10.25 -6.40 -4.73
CA GLU A 50 10.26 -5.26 -3.81
C GLU A 50 8.90 -4.99 -3.16
N ALA A 51 7.81 -5.49 -3.75
CA ALA A 51 6.44 -5.16 -3.36
C ALA A 51 6.14 -5.47 -1.88
N VAL A 52 6.53 -6.66 -1.42
CA VAL A 52 6.36 -7.08 -0.02
C VAL A 52 7.23 -6.25 0.94
N GLY A 53 8.45 -5.89 0.52
CA GLY A 53 9.33 -5.05 1.32
C GLY A 53 8.76 -3.63 1.51
N ILE A 54 8.34 -3.00 0.42
CA ILE A 54 7.76 -1.64 0.43
C ILE A 54 6.45 -1.62 1.23
N SER A 55 5.55 -2.58 1.01
CA SER A 55 4.30 -2.66 1.77
C SER A 55 4.54 -2.88 3.26
N SER A 56 5.55 -3.68 3.63
CA SER A 56 5.93 -3.90 5.03
C SER A 56 6.51 -2.63 5.68
N ILE A 57 7.33 -1.85 4.96
CA ILE A 57 7.81 -0.55 5.45
C ILE A 57 6.62 0.38 5.73
N ILE A 58 5.72 0.56 4.76
CA ILE A 58 4.55 1.44 4.88
C ILE A 58 3.64 0.98 6.03
N SER A 59 3.39 -0.32 6.13
CA SER A 59 2.57 -0.91 7.19
C SER A 59 3.18 -0.67 8.56
N ASN A 60 4.50 -0.85 8.73
CA ASN A 60 5.18 -0.56 9.98
C ASN A 60 5.07 0.93 10.36
N LEU A 61 5.29 1.85 9.41
CA LEU A 61 5.15 3.29 9.69
C LEU A 61 3.75 3.66 10.18
N ILE A 62 2.70 3.03 9.64
CA ILE A 62 1.31 3.31 9.99
C ILE A 62 0.91 2.65 11.32
N THR A 63 1.35 1.42 11.57
CA THR A 63 0.89 0.61 12.70
C THR A 63 1.73 0.78 13.97
N VAL A 64 3.01 1.16 13.82
CA VAL A 64 3.94 1.30 14.95
C VAL A 64 3.92 2.71 15.53
N PHE A 65 3.86 3.75 14.69
CA PHE A 65 3.87 5.13 15.17
C PHE A 65 2.49 5.55 15.70
N PRO A 66 2.42 6.17 16.89
CA PRO A 66 1.18 6.71 17.43
C PRO A 66 0.50 7.73 16.50
N ARG A 67 -0.84 7.82 16.54
CA ARG A 67 -1.58 8.72 15.66
C ARG A 67 -1.24 10.20 15.82
N ASN A 68 -0.99 10.66 17.04
CA ASN A 68 -0.56 12.03 17.31
C ASN A 68 0.77 12.35 16.62
N VAL A 69 1.70 11.40 16.56
CA VAL A 69 2.97 11.54 15.83
C VAL A 69 2.73 11.57 14.32
N LEU A 70 1.92 10.64 13.79
CA LEU A 70 1.55 10.61 12.36
C LEU A 70 0.80 11.87 11.90
N THR A 71 0.08 12.58 12.78
CA THR A 71 -0.55 13.88 12.46
C THR A 71 0.38 15.07 12.58
N ALA A 72 1.46 14.94 13.34
CA ALA A 72 2.32 16.07 13.67
C ALA A 72 3.38 16.34 12.58
N ILE A 73 3.54 15.44 11.61
CA ILE A 73 4.39 15.66 10.43
C ILE A 73 3.82 16.79 9.54
N PRO A 74 4.64 17.43 8.70
CA PRO A 74 4.18 18.47 7.77
C PRO A 74 2.99 18.00 6.92
N SER A 75 1.97 18.85 6.77
CA SER A 75 0.71 18.48 6.10
C SER A 75 0.90 18.08 4.63
N GLU A 76 1.83 18.73 3.93
CA GLU A 76 2.21 18.40 2.55
C GLU A 76 2.85 17.01 2.46
N LEU A 77 3.70 16.67 3.44
CA LEU A 77 4.34 15.36 3.52
C LEU A 77 3.32 14.27 3.84
N SER A 78 2.42 14.52 4.80
CA SER A 78 1.30 13.62 5.12
C SER A 78 0.42 13.36 3.90
N SER A 79 0.06 14.42 3.17
CA SER A 79 -0.74 14.30 1.94
C SER A 79 -0.02 13.48 0.87
N SER A 80 1.29 13.71 0.69
CA SER A 80 2.13 12.96 -0.26
C SER A 80 2.24 11.48 0.12
N PHE A 81 2.37 11.19 1.40
CA PHE A 81 2.41 9.83 1.93
C PHE A 81 1.09 9.08 1.66
N VAL A 82 -0.04 9.68 1.97
CA VAL A 82 -1.37 9.07 1.74
C VAL A 82 -1.67 8.92 0.25
N ASN A 83 -1.24 9.86 -0.60
CA ASN A 83 -1.32 9.73 -2.04
C ASN A 83 -0.50 8.54 -2.55
N CYS A 84 0.73 8.39 -2.06
CA CYS A 84 1.59 7.25 -2.39
C CYS A 84 0.98 5.92 -1.94
N LEU A 85 0.49 5.84 -0.69
CA LEU A 85 -0.23 4.69 -0.16
C LEU A 85 -1.41 4.32 -1.09
N THR A 86 -2.24 5.29 -1.47
CA THR A 86 -3.39 5.09 -2.36
C THR A 86 -2.96 4.52 -3.71
N HIS A 87 -1.94 5.14 -4.32
CA HIS A 87 -1.40 4.72 -5.61
C HIS A 87 -0.89 3.27 -5.56
N LEU A 88 -0.07 2.94 -4.56
CA LEU A 88 0.47 1.60 -4.37
C LEU A 88 -0.63 0.58 -4.08
N THR A 89 -1.59 0.89 -3.21
CA THR A 89 -2.73 0.00 -2.94
C THR A 89 -3.48 -0.32 -4.23
N CYS A 90 -3.81 0.68 -5.05
CA CYS A 90 -4.53 0.44 -6.30
C CYS A 90 -3.69 -0.34 -7.32
N SER A 91 -2.38 -0.05 -7.39
CA SER A 91 -1.47 -0.74 -8.29
C SER A 91 -1.27 -2.21 -7.89
N PHE A 92 -0.98 -2.47 -6.62
CA PHE A 92 -0.78 -3.83 -6.11
C PHE A 92 -2.06 -4.64 -6.16
N GLY A 93 -3.24 -4.03 -5.95
CA GLY A 93 -4.51 -4.74 -6.12
C GLY A 93 -4.75 -5.21 -7.55
N ARG A 94 -4.39 -4.39 -8.55
CA ARG A 94 -4.46 -4.79 -9.97
C ARG A 94 -3.45 -5.88 -10.30
N SER A 95 -2.22 -5.76 -9.80
CA SER A 95 -1.20 -6.79 -9.97
C SER A 95 -1.61 -8.11 -9.32
N ALA A 96 -2.13 -8.09 -8.09
CA ALA A 96 -2.62 -9.26 -7.38
C ALA A 96 -3.75 -9.98 -8.14
N ALA A 97 -4.71 -9.22 -8.67
CA ALA A 97 -5.76 -9.80 -9.51
C ALA A 97 -5.20 -10.45 -10.80
N LEU A 98 -4.10 -9.90 -11.34
CA LEU A 98 -3.41 -10.52 -12.48
C LEU A 98 -2.64 -11.78 -12.06
N GLU A 99 -2.02 -11.82 -10.87
CA GLU A 99 -1.39 -13.02 -10.33
C GLU A 99 -2.38 -14.18 -10.23
N GLU A 100 -3.60 -13.92 -9.75
CA GLU A 100 -4.68 -14.92 -9.67
C GLU A 100 -5.06 -15.46 -11.06
N VAL A 101 -5.22 -14.58 -12.05
CA VAL A 101 -5.63 -14.96 -13.41
C VAL A 101 -4.52 -15.73 -14.14
N LEU A 102 -3.26 -15.42 -13.84
CA LEU A 102 -2.09 -16.08 -14.42
C LEU A 102 -1.71 -17.38 -13.70
N ASP A 103 -2.41 -17.73 -12.61
CA ASP A 103 -2.12 -18.90 -11.77
C ASP A 103 -0.64 -18.93 -11.35
N LYS A 104 -0.12 -17.79 -10.90
CA LYS A 104 1.28 -17.69 -10.42
C LYS A 104 1.44 -18.50 -9.13
N ASP A 105 2.51 -19.28 -9.04
CA ASP A 105 2.87 -20.01 -7.81
C ASP A 105 3.21 -19.05 -6.64
N ASP A 106 3.92 -17.95 -6.93
CA ASP A 106 4.32 -16.95 -5.95
C ASP A 106 3.40 -15.71 -6.03
N MET A 107 2.49 -15.57 -5.05
CA MET A 107 1.46 -14.51 -4.99
C MET A 107 1.96 -13.26 -4.23
N VAL A 108 3.03 -12.65 -4.71
CA VAL A 108 3.78 -11.59 -4.01
C VAL A 108 2.97 -10.29 -3.91
N TYR A 109 2.27 -9.90 -4.97
CA TYR A 109 1.43 -8.70 -4.93
C TYR A 109 0.18 -8.90 -4.09
N MET A 110 -0.37 -10.11 -4.01
CA MET A 110 -1.47 -10.41 -3.11
C MET A 110 -1.07 -10.19 -1.65
N GLU A 111 0.09 -10.68 -1.21
CA GLU A 111 0.61 -10.42 0.14
C GLU A 111 0.84 -8.92 0.39
N ALA A 112 1.48 -8.24 -0.56
CA ALA A 112 1.76 -6.82 -0.45
C ALA A 112 0.47 -5.98 -0.40
N TYR A 113 -0.54 -6.35 -1.19
CA TYR A 113 -1.83 -5.68 -1.24
C TYR A 113 -2.60 -5.83 0.07
N ASP A 114 -2.63 -7.04 0.65
CA ASP A 114 -3.29 -7.33 1.91
C ASP A 114 -2.73 -6.47 3.05
N LYS A 115 -1.39 -6.40 3.17
CA LYS A 115 -0.70 -5.52 4.13
C LYS A 115 -1.10 -4.06 3.99
N LEU A 116 -1.24 -3.56 2.76
CA LEU A 116 -1.66 -2.17 2.53
C LEU A 116 -3.12 -1.95 2.92
N LEU A 117 -4.02 -2.90 2.63
CA LEU A 117 -5.43 -2.82 3.05
C LEU A 117 -5.58 -2.87 4.58
N GLU A 118 -4.83 -3.73 5.27
CA GLU A 118 -4.78 -3.74 6.73
C GLU A 118 -4.30 -2.39 7.29
N SER A 119 -3.29 -1.80 6.66
CA SER A 119 -2.77 -0.49 7.04
C SER A 119 -3.82 0.62 6.84
N TRP A 120 -4.59 0.57 5.74
CA TRP A 120 -5.74 1.45 5.54
C TRP A 120 -6.77 1.32 6.65
N LEU A 121 -7.07 0.08 7.06
CA LEU A 121 -8.03 -0.18 8.13
C LEU A 121 -7.56 0.43 9.45
N THR A 122 -6.29 0.21 9.84
CA THR A 122 -5.70 0.82 11.04
C THR A 122 -5.80 2.35 11.00
N LEU A 123 -5.49 2.93 9.85
CA LEU A 123 -5.39 4.38 9.67
C LEU A 123 -6.76 5.08 9.65
N VAL A 124 -7.80 4.41 9.14
CA VAL A 124 -9.17 4.96 9.05
C VAL A 124 -10.00 4.67 10.31
N GLN A 125 -9.71 3.61 11.07
CA GLN A 125 -10.45 3.28 12.30
C GLN A 125 -10.29 4.33 13.42
N ASP A 126 -9.15 5.03 13.47
CA ASP A 126 -8.91 6.14 14.40
C ASP A 126 -8.79 7.49 13.67
N ASP A 127 -9.88 7.85 12.98
CA ASP A 127 -9.97 9.07 12.17
C ASP A 127 -10.03 10.37 13.00
N LYS A 128 -10.19 10.29 14.32
CA LYS A 128 -10.35 11.44 15.24
C LYS A 128 -9.21 12.44 15.16
N HIS A 129 -8.03 11.96 14.80
CA HIS A 129 -6.82 12.76 14.67
C HIS A 129 -6.72 13.44 13.30
N PHE A 130 -7.47 12.99 12.29
CA PHE A 130 -7.50 13.60 10.97
C PHE A 130 -8.66 14.59 10.83
N HIS A 131 -8.52 15.54 9.90
CA HIS A 131 -9.62 16.41 9.53
C HIS A 131 -10.75 15.61 8.89
N LYS A 132 -12.00 16.00 9.15
CA LYS A 132 -13.16 15.34 8.57
C LYS A 132 -13.07 15.30 7.04
N GLY A 133 -13.20 14.11 6.46
CA GLY A 133 -13.16 13.90 5.02
C GLY A 133 -11.75 13.82 4.41
N PHE A 134 -10.70 13.84 5.24
CA PHE A 134 -9.31 13.77 4.77
C PHE A 134 -9.04 12.56 3.85
N PHE A 135 -9.66 11.40 4.13
CA PHE A 135 -9.52 10.19 3.32
C PHE A 135 -10.58 9.97 2.26
N THR A 136 -11.61 10.81 2.17
CA THR A 136 -12.80 10.45 1.39
C THR A 136 -12.46 10.15 -0.07
N GLN A 137 -11.60 10.98 -0.70
CA GLN A 137 -11.22 10.76 -2.08
C GLN A 137 -10.33 9.51 -2.26
N HIS A 138 -9.39 9.28 -1.35
CA HIS A 138 -8.52 8.11 -1.38
C HIS A 138 -9.29 6.80 -1.17
N ALA A 139 -10.19 6.78 -0.18
CA ALA A 139 -11.06 5.65 0.10
C ALA A 139 -11.95 5.30 -1.11
N VAL A 140 -12.50 6.32 -1.80
CA VAL A 140 -13.26 6.10 -3.04
C VAL A 140 -12.38 5.48 -4.13
N GLN A 141 -11.14 5.93 -4.29
CA GLN A 141 -10.21 5.35 -5.28
C GLN A 141 -9.87 3.89 -4.97
N VAL A 142 -9.47 3.60 -3.72
CA VAL A 142 -9.15 2.23 -3.27
C VAL A 142 -10.37 1.32 -3.41
N PHE A 143 -11.56 1.78 -2.99
CA PHE A 143 -12.81 1.02 -3.11
C PHE A 143 -13.15 0.71 -4.57
N ASN A 144 -13.12 1.72 -5.44
CA ASN A 144 -13.40 1.51 -6.86
C ASN A 144 -12.37 0.57 -7.51
N SER A 145 -11.09 0.70 -7.17
CA SER A 145 -10.04 -0.20 -7.66
C SER A 145 -10.28 -1.64 -7.18
N TYR A 146 -10.64 -1.83 -5.91
CA TYR A 146 -10.99 -3.15 -5.37
C TYR A 146 -12.16 -3.78 -6.12
N ILE A 147 -13.26 -3.03 -6.28
CA ILE A 147 -14.44 -3.50 -7.01
C ILE A 147 -14.09 -3.86 -8.47
N GLN A 148 -13.31 -3.02 -9.16
CA GLN A 148 -12.86 -3.32 -10.52
C GLN A 148 -12.04 -4.61 -10.59
N CYS A 149 -11.13 -4.84 -9.64
CA CYS A 149 -10.31 -6.06 -9.61
C CYS A 149 -11.14 -7.34 -9.41
N HIS A 150 -12.31 -7.24 -8.76
CA HIS A 150 -13.13 -8.40 -8.38
C HIS A 150 -14.43 -8.55 -9.20
N LEU A 151 -14.76 -7.62 -10.09
CA LEU A 151 -15.90 -7.73 -11.00
C LEU A 151 -15.49 -8.35 -12.34
N ALA A 152 -16.34 -9.23 -12.88
CA ALA A 152 -16.17 -9.73 -14.24
C ALA A 152 -16.47 -8.64 -15.30
N ALA A 153 -16.05 -8.90 -16.53
CA ALA A 153 -16.42 -8.07 -17.68
C ALA A 153 -17.97 -7.90 -17.79
N PRO A 154 -18.47 -6.75 -18.27
CA PRO A 154 -17.74 -5.58 -18.77
C PRO A 154 -17.37 -4.55 -17.68
N GLY A 155 -17.77 -4.77 -16.43
CA GLY A 155 -17.65 -3.77 -15.34
C GLY A 155 -16.37 -3.84 -14.52
N GLY A 156 -15.52 -4.84 -14.75
CA GLY A 156 -14.25 -5.02 -14.04
C GLY A 156 -13.25 -5.87 -14.82
N THR A 157 -12.13 -6.14 -14.17
CA THR A 157 -10.95 -6.79 -14.74
C THR A 157 -10.76 -8.23 -14.26
N ARG A 158 -11.69 -8.78 -13.46
CA ARG A 158 -11.65 -10.18 -13.04
C ARG A 158 -11.74 -11.06 -14.29
N ASN A 159 -10.75 -11.91 -14.50
CA ASN A 159 -10.58 -12.81 -15.66
C ASN A 159 -10.17 -12.12 -16.99
N LEU A 160 -9.70 -10.87 -16.95
CA LEU A 160 -9.02 -10.28 -18.10
C LEU A 160 -7.54 -10.68 -18.07
N THR A 161 -7.09 -11.40 -19.09
CA THR A 161 -5.65 -11.63 -19.29
C THR A 161 -4.93 -10.32 -19.62
N ALA A 162 -3.60 -10.26 -19.46
CA ALA A 162 -2.78 -9.05 -19.71
C ALA A 162 -3.00 -8.40 -21.10
N ASN A 163 -3.57 -9.13 -22.06
CA ASN A 163 -3.91 -8.64 -23.41
C ASN A 163 -5.39 -8.20 -23.58
N GLY A 164 -6.17 -8.09 -22.50
CA GLY A 164 -7.58 -7.70 -22.53
C GLY A 164 -8.52 -8.75 -23.15
N VAL A 165 -8.05 -9.99 -23.32
CA VAL A 165 -8.87 -11.11 -23.79
C VAL A 165 -9.49 -11.76 -22.57
N THR A 166 -10.82 -11.71 -22.47
CA THR A 166 -11.60 -12.51 -21.53
C THR A 166 -11.29 -13.98 -21.78
N SER A 167 -10.88 -14.73 -20.74
CA SER A 167 -10.86 -16.19 -20.83
C SER A 167 -12.29 -16.65 -21.12
N ARG A 168 -12.54 -17.01 -22.38
CA ARG A 168 -13.80 -17.58 -22.80
C ARG A 168 -13.80 -18.99 -22.25
N GLU A 169 -14.48 -19.20 -21.12
CA GLU A 169 -14.80 -20.55 -20.64
C GLU A 169 -15.37 -21.33 -21.84
N GLU A 170 -14.67 -22.40 -22.20
CA GLU A 170 -15.08 -23.29 -23.28
C GLU A 170 -16.49 -23.80 -22.95
N GLU A 171 -17.47 -23.45 -23.78
CA GLU A 171 -18.78 -24.08 -23.77
C GLU A 171 -18.56 -25.59 -23.87
N GLU A 172 -18.84 -26.32 -22.79
CA GLU A 172 -18.98 -27.77 -22.81
C GLU A 172 -19.99 -28.15 -23.90
N ILE A 173 -19.47 -28.61 -25.04
CA ILE A 173 -20.28 -29.22 -26.10
C ILE A 173 -20.78 -30.56 -25.53
N ARG A 174 -22.08 -30.62 -25.23
CA ARG A 174 -22.86 -31.85 -25.13
C ARG A 174 -23.45 -32.23 -26.49
#